data_AF-A0A537R8A1-F1
#
_entry.id   AF-A0A537R8A1-F1
#
_cell.length_a   1.000
_cell.length_b   1.000
_cell.length_c   1.000
_cell.angle_alpha   90.00
_cell.angle_beta   90.00
_cell.angle_gamma   90.00
#
_symmetry.space_group_name_H-M   'P 1'
#
loop_
_entity.id
_entity.type
_entity.pdbx_description
1 polymer ?
#
loop_
_entity_poly.entity_id
_entity_poly.type
_entity_poly.pdbx_seq_one_letter_code
_entity_poly.pdbx_strand_id
1 'polypeptide(L)' 'GATVLCMLPDTGERYLSTPLFASIPADMTPEEVEISRSTPGAQLGA' A
#
# COMPACT_ATOMS: atom_id res chain seq x y z
N GLY A 1 -12.89 -22.86 -19.14
CA GLY A 1 -12.54 -22.08 -17.93
C GLY A 1 -13.81 -21.56 -17.31
N ALA A 2 -13.85 -21.40 -15.98
CA ALA A 2 -14.99 -20.81 -15.29
C ALA A 2 -14.84 -19.27 -15.23
N THR A 3 -15.94 -18.54 -15.40
CA THR A 3 -15.99 -17.09 -15.19
C THR A 3 -16.41 -16.82 -13.75
N VAL A 4 -15.57 -16.10 -12.99
CA VAL A 4 -15.84 -15.74 -11.60
C VAL A 4 -16.08 -14.23 -11.51
N LEU A 5 -17.18 -13.84 -10.88
CA LEU A 5 -17.52 -12.45 -10.59
C LEU A 5 -17.45 -12.22 -9.07
N CYS A 6 -16.79 -11.14 -8.64
CA CYS A 6 -16.79 -10.69 -7.25
C CYS A 6 -17.16 -9.21 -7.16
N MET A 7 -17.70 -8.83 -6.00
CA MET A 7 -17.99 -7.43 -5.66
C MET A 7 -16.95 -6.94 -4.66
N LEU A 8 -16.42 -5.73 -4.89
CA LEU A 8 -15.62 -5.01 -3.92
C LEU A 8 -16.53 -3.96 -3.26
N PRO A 9 -16.84 -4.09 -1.96
CA PRO A 9 -17.89 -3.29 -1.32
C PRO A 9 -17.49 -1.83 -1.07
N ASP A 10 -16.21 -1.56 -0.83
CA ASP A 10 -15.67 -0.23 -0.51
C ASP A 10 -14.14 -0.15 -0.66
N THR A 11 -13.55 0.96 -0.21
CA THR A 11 -12.10 1.21 -0.27
C THR A 11 -11.41 0.85 1.05
N GLY A 12 -10.17 0.36 0.94
CA GLY A 12 -9.34 -0.02 2.08
C GLY A 12 -8.98 1.14 3.04
N GLU A 13 -8.96 2.38 2.55
CA GLU A 13 -8.60 3.58 3.32
C GLU A 13 -9.49 3.79 4.55
N ARG A 14 -10.73 3.31 4.53
CA ARG A 14 -11.63 3.34 5.69
C ARG A 14 -11.15 2.48 6.85
N TYR A 15 -10.26 1.52 6.58
CA TYR A 15 -9.86 0.46 7.50
C TYR A 15 -8.44 0.65 8.08
N LEU A 16 -7.79 1.79 7.84
CA LEU A 16 -6.42 2.05 8.31
C LEU A 16 -6.23 1.91 9.83
N SER A 17 -7.28 2.13 10.62
CA SER A 17 -7.26 1.99 12.09
C SER A 17 -7.65 0.59 12.60
N THR A 18 -7.92 -0.36 11.70
CA THR A 18 -8.37 -1.71 12.05
C THR A 18 -7.21 -2.72 12.02
N PRO A 19 -7.41 -3.95 12.53
CA PRO A 19 -6.38 -5.00 12.47
C PRO A 19 -5.86 -5.30 11.06
N LEU A 20 -6.61 -4.96 10.00
CA LEU A 20 -6.17 -5.10 8.61
C LEU A 20 -4.84 -4.38 8.34
N PHE A 21 -4.57 -3.28 9.02
CA PHE A 21 -3.35 -2.48 8.87
C PHE A 21 -2.51 -2.41 10.16
N ALA A 22 -2.83 -3.18 11.20
CA ALA A 22 -2.17 -3.04 12.51
C ALA A 22 -0.65 -3.31 12.50
N SER A 23 -0.14 -4.08 11.54
CA SER A 23 1.28 -4.35 11.38
C SER A 23 1.98 -3.43 10.38
N ILE A 24 1.25 -2.49 9.78
CA ILE A 24 1.78 -1.60 8.74
C ILE A 24 1.92 -0.20 9.36
N PRO A 25 3.14 0.33 9.51
CA PRO A 25 3.34 1.69 9.98
C PRO A 25 2.84 2.71 8.94
N ALA A 26 2.44 3.89 9.41
CA ALA A 26 1.98 4.98 8.54
C ALA A 26 3.13 5.56 7.69
N ASP A 27 4.34 5.54 8.24
CA ASP A 27 5.55 6.03 7.59
C ASP A 27 6.42 4.87 7.10
N MET A 28 7.16 5.09 6.01
CA MET A 28 8.16 4.14 5.54
C MET A 28 9.30 4.00 6.55
N THR A 29 9.81 2.78 6.66
CA THR A 29 11.04 2.49 7.39
C THR A 29 12.27 3.10 6.68
N PRO A 30 13.38 3.33 7.40
CA PRO A 30 14.61 3.83 6.79
C PRO A 30 15.11 2.98 5.60
N GLU A 31 14.98 1.66 5.72
CA GLU A 31 15.37 0.70 4.69
C GLU A 31 14.48 0.83 3.44
N GLU A 32 13.16 1.00 3.61
CA GLU A 32 12.23 1.22 2.50
C GLU A 32 12.48 2.58 1.81
N VAL A 33 12.86 3.61 2.57
CA VAL A 33 13.25 4.91 2.02
C VAL A 33 14.51 4.78 1.16
N GLU A 34 15.51 4.03 1.61
CA GLU A 34 16.73 3.78 0.85
C GLU A 34 16.42 3.06 -0.48
N ILE A 35 15.56 2.03 -0.43
CA ILE A 35 15.08 1.32 -1.62
C ILE A 35 14.34 2.27 -2.56
N SER A 36 13.42 3.09 -2.05
CA SER A 36 12.69 4.08 -2.86
C SER A 36 13.63 5.05 -3.57
N ARG A 37 14.71 5.48 -2.88
CA ARG A 37 15.77 6.35 -3.44
C ARG A 37 16.68 5.70 -4.45
N SER A 38 16.73 4.36 -4.51
CA SER A 38 17.56 3.63 -5.47
C SER A 38 17.08 3.73 -6.93
N THR A 39 15.83 4.19 -7.16
CA THR A 39 15.28 4.40 -8.52
C THR A 39 14.91 5.88 -8.73
N PRO A 40 15.87 6.71 -9.17
CA PRO A 40 15.61 8.11 -9.49
C PRO A 40 14.55 8.24 -10.60
N GLY A 41 13.48 8.99 -10.35
CA GLY A 41 12.38 9.25 -11.30
C GLY A 41 11.10 8.43 -11.10
N ALA A 42 11.10 7.46 -10.16
CA ALA A 42 9.91 6.66 -9.82
C ALA A 42 9.27 7.07 -8.47
N GLN A 43 9.65 8.22 -7.92
CA GLN A 43 9.07 8.78 -6.70
C GLN A 43 8.04 9.85 -7.05
N LEU A 44 6.87 9.77 -6.43
CA LEU A 44 5.84 10.81 -6.55
C LEU A 44 6.39 12.14 -5.99
N GLY A 45 6.63 13.09 -6.90
CA GLY A 45 7.15 14.44 -6.57
C GLY A 45 8.66 14.63 -6.70
N ALA A 46 9.41 13.65 -7.24
CA ALA A 46 10.80 13.85 -7.65
C ALA A 46 10.93 14.60 -9.00
#